data_AF-A0A842XMX8-F1
#
_entry.id   AF-A0A842XMX8-F1
#
_cell.length_a   1.000
_cell.length_b   1.000
_cell.length_c   1.000
_cell.angle_alpha   90.00
_cell.angle_beta   90.00
_cell.angle_gamma   90.00
#
_symmetry.space_group_name_H-M   'P 1'
#
loop_
_entity.id
_entity.type
_entity.pdbx_description
1 polymer ?
#
loop_
_entity_poly.entity_id
_entity_poly.type
_entity_poly.pdbx_seq_one_letter_code
_entity_poly.pdbx_strand_id
1 'polypeptide(L)'
;MAAVFVLSLLAGMTTGKTEEVSVESVDEETRQVAKWSVLVYLVADNDLDQYTEEDFQELKDGGSSDSVNVLILVDRLYDEAYLYYIKDNEMVELESLGEVNMGDPETLKWFVEYSDTNFPAEHMLLYFWDHGTPTGGVGVDTTLPGSEPGSDWDWLSHHEMISALAGHHLDIIACDECSIGQMETLYEYASKGLDVDYVVASESYIGWRGFSYDKIHQRLVLDPDMDALELSMVIVEEFTNLFSVAPFKSEILTTQSVFDMSKIIPLGNAVTALATALAEDIDSCRDIVKKAQLNSIIPWGARLESWIDMPTFVEYVMENVDRDGSVYKACEAVMDAYFETMLGMGITKNSENYGYQGMGILFPASHSSYTVPYAESEWGGFNIYITFEFPNMGWWPFLETYWGVA
;
A
#
# COMPACT_ATOMS: atom_id res chain seq x y z
N MET A 1 45.35 -15.69 8.71
CA MET A 1 45.56 -16.39 7.42
C MET A 1 45.47 -15.34 6.34
N ALA A 2 46.49 -15.22 5.51
CA ALA A 2 46.63 -14.17 4.51
C ALA A 2 45.81 -14.46 3.26
N ALA A 3 45.29 -13.41 2.61
CA ALA A 3 45.26 -13.31 1.16
C ALA A 3 45.25 -11.83 0.74
N VAL A 4 46.14 -11.50 -0.19
CA VAL A 4 46.44 -10.20 -0.79
C VAL A 4 46.25 -10.35 -2.29
N PHE A 5 45.63 -9.38 -2.97
CA PHE A 5 45.80 -8.95 -4.39
C PHE A 5 45.02 -7.60 -4.51
N VAL A 6 45.53 -6.39 -4.83
CA VAL A 6 46.44 -5.84 -5.87
C VAL A 6 45.81 -6.04 -7.28
N LEU A 7 45.52 -5.07 -8.19
CA LEU A 7 45.98 -3.72 -8.59
C LEU A 7 44.84 -3.13 -9.49
N SER A 8 44.63 -1.82 -9.68
CA SER A 8 45.30 -1.05 -10.76
C SER A 8 45.06 0.46 -10.72
N LEU A 9 46.14 1.21 -10.95
CA LEU A 9 46.18 2.67 -11.15
C LEU A 9 45.56 3.10 -12.49
N LEU A 10 44.92 4.27 -12.49
CA LEU A 10 45.04 5.27 -13.56
C LEU A 10 45.20 6.66 -12.93
N ALA A 11 46.33 7.31 -13.24
CA ALA A 11 46.62 8.69 -12.86
C ALA A 11 46.35 9.61 -14.06
N GLY A 12 45.63 10.70 -13.82
CA GLY A 12 45.45 11.81 -14.75
C GLY A 12 45.16 13.09 -13.97
N MET A 13 46.08 14.04 -14.01
CA MET A 13 46.09 15.28 -13.22
C MET A 13 45.05 16.30 -13.74
N THR A 14 44.26 16.90 -12.86
CA THR A 14 43.96 18.35 -12.88
C THR A 14 43.58 18.83 -11.49
N THR A 15 44.20 19.93 -11.07
CA THR A 15 44.04 20.62 -9.79
C THR A 15 42.70 21.36 -9.72
N GLY A 16 41.83 20.95 -8.80
CA GLY A 16 40.71 21.73 -8.28
C GLY A 16 40.56 21.39 -6.81
N LYS A 17 40.61 22.38 -5.92
CA LYS A 17 40.26 22.20 -4.51
C LYS A 17 38.75 22.02 -4.44
N THR A 18 38.28 20.78 -4.38
CA THR A 18 37.00 20.44 -3.80
C THR A 18 37.25 20.15 -2.32
N GLU A 19 36.58 20.88 -1.44
CA GLU A 19 36.47 20.47 -0.04
C GLU A 19 35.55 19.25 -0.03
N GLU A 20 36.14 18.05 -0.06
CA GLU A 20 35.44 16.83 0.34
C GLU A 20 35.05 16.98 1.81
N VAL A 21 33.76 17.14 2.08
CA VAL A 21 33.22 16.84 3.40
C VAL A 21 33.21 15.32 3.49
N SER A 22 34.32 14.75 3.96
CA SER A 22 34.36 13.36 4.39
C SER A 22 33.46 13.25 5.62
N VAL A 23 32.35 12.53 5.51
CA VAL A 23 31.67 11.98 6.68
C VAL A 23 32.70 11.05 7.32
N GLU A 24 33.30 11.49 8.43
CA GLU A 24 34.15 10.65 9.25
C GLU A 24 33.37 9.36 9.52
N SER A 25 34.03 8.22 9.31
CA SER A 25 33.54 6.90 9.71
C SER A 25 33.07 6.98 11.17
N VAL A 26 31.76 7.08 11.35
CA VAL A 26 31.14 7.11 12.66
C VAL A 26 31.35 5.72 13.26
N ASP A 27 32.08 5.67 14.38
CA ASP A 27 32.43 4.44 15.09
C ASP A 27 31.21 3.51 15.24
N GLU A 28 31.37 2.23 14.88
CA GLU A 28 30.39 1.13 15.07
C GLU A 28 29.98 0.91 16.55
N GLU A 29 30.58 1.62 17.51
CA GLU A 29 30.28 1.47 18.93
C GLU A 29 29.08 2.33 19.36
N THR A 30 27.91 1.69 19.35
CA THR A 30 26.64 2.06 19.99
C THR A 30 25.82 3.17 19.32
N ARG A 31 25.31 2.93 18.10
CA ARG A 31 24.07 3.61 17.67
C ARG A 31 22.95 3.25 18.64
N GLN A 32 22.31 4.26 19.22
CA GLN A 32 21.16 4.09 20.09
C GLN A 32 20.00 3.53 19.26
N VAL A 33 19.37 2.45 19.73
CA VAL A 33 18.15 1.92 19.12
C VAL A 33 17.05 2.96 19.32
N ALA A 34 16.47 3.44 18.21
CA ALA A 34 15.38 4.39 18.22
C ALA A 34 14.05 3.70 18.59
N LYS A 35 12.99 4.48 18.82
CA LYS A 35 11.64 3.90 18.94
C LYS A 35 11.09 3.51 17.59
N TRP A 36 11.18 4.41 16.61
CA TRP A 36 10.63 4.20 15.28
C TRP A 36 11.69 4.42 14.20
N SER A 37 11.65 3.56 13.18
CA SER A 37 12.21 3.84 11.87
C SER A 37 11.08 3.98 10.87
N VAL A 38 10.97 5.18 10.31
CA VAL A 38 9.99 5.53 9.27
C VAL A 38 10.72 5.50 7.93
N LEU A 39 10.26 4.63 7.04
CA LEU A 39 10.80 4.43 5.70
C LEU A 39 9.79 4.93 4.68
N VAL A 40 10.24 5.75 3.74
CA VAL A 40 9.44 6.21 2.61
C VAL A 40 10.07 5.67 1.34
N TYR A 41 9.42 4.67 0.74
CA TYR A 41 9.78 4.14 -0.58
C TYR A 41 9.00 4.94 -1.63
N LEU A 42 9.67 5.95 -2.19
CA LEU A 42 9.06 6.99 -3.02
C LEU A 42 9.41 6.73 -4.49
N VAL A 43 8.53 6.04 -5.20
CA VAL A 43 8.70 5.74 -6.63
C VAL A 43 8.09 6.88 -7.43
N ALA A 44 8.92 7.87 -7.77
CA ALA A 44 8.48 9.06 -8.51
C ALA A 44 8.95 9.08 -9.96
N ASP A 45 9.61 8.02 -10.45
CA ASP A 45 9.95 7.86 -11.85
C ASP A 45 8.72 7.51 -12.70
N ASN A 46 7.76 8.44 -12.75
CA ASN A 46 6.54 8.38 -13.56
C ASN A 46 5.84 9.75 -13.57
N ASP A 47 4.57 9.80 -13.94
CA ASP A 47 3.80 11.04 -14.06
C ASP A 47 3.43 11.71 -12.73
N LEU A 48 3.79 11.11 -11.60
CA LEU A 48 3.64 11.67 -10.26
C LEU A 48 4.83 12.52 -9.80
N ASP A 49 5.99 12.51 -10.49
CA ASP A 49 7.20 13.27 -10.08
C ASP A 49 6.92 14.75 -9.73
N GLN A 50 5.97 15.36 -10.45
CA GLN A 50 5.57 16.76 -10.24
C GLN A 50 5.02 17.07 -8.84
N TYR A 51 4.66 16.05 -8.04
CA TYR A 51 4.10 16.19 -6.70
C TYR A 51 5.14 16.00 -5.58
N THR A 52 6.33 15.48 -5.89
CA THR A 52 7.36 15.14 -4.89
C THR A 52 7.82 16.32 -4.03
N GLU A 53 7.88 17.53 -4.59
CA GLU A 53 8.33 18.72 -3.85
C GLU A 53 7.41 19.13 -2.69
N GLU A 54 6.10 18.87 -2.80
CA GLU A 54 5.15 19.14 -1.70
C GLU A 54 5.42 18.14 -0.57
N ASP A 55 5.51 16.85 -0.90
CA ASP A 55 5.78 15.78 0.07
C ASP A 55 7.17 15.87 0.71
N PHE A 56 8.21 16.26 -0.05
CA PHE A 56 9.52 16.54 0.52
C PHE A 56 9.48 17.68 1.53
N GLN A 57 8.67 18.72 1.28
CA GLN A 57 8.50 19.79 2.24
C GLN A 57 7.76 19.30 3.49
N GLU A 58 6.73 18.47 3.33
CA GLU A 58 6.02 17.89 4.47
C GLU A 58 6.91 16.95 5.30
N LEU A 59 7.68 16.07 4.67
CA LEU A 59 8.62 15.16 5.34
C LEU A 59 9.68 15.91 6.13
N LYS A 60 10.21 17.01 5.57
CA LYS A 60 11.14 17.92 6.28
C LYS A 60 10.46 18.61 7.46
N ASP A 61 9.25 19.13 7.29
CA ASP A 61 8.51 19.83 8.35
C ASP A 61 8.01 18.88 9.46
N GLY A 62 7.78 17.61 9.10
CA GLY A 62 7.51 16.51 10.02
C GLY A 62 8.71 16.20 10.91
N GLY A 63 9.90 16.25 10.31
CA GLY A 63 11.18 16.14 11.01
C GLY A 63 11.49 14.72 11.49
N SER A 64 12.56 14.63 12.27
CA SER A 64 13.04 13.41 12.93
C SER A 64 13.48 13.72 14.37
N SER A 65 13.91 12.72 15.13
CA SER A 65 14.51 12.92 16.46
C SER A 65 15.48 11.80 16.81
N ASP A 66 16.16 11.90 17.96
CA ASP A 66 17.00 10.81 18.49
C ASP A 66 16.20 9.51 18.75
N SER A 67 14.86 9.55 18.76
CA SER A 67 13.98 8.39 18.95
C SER A 67 13.16 8.04 17.71
N VAL A 68 13.23 8.81 16.62
CA VAL A 68 12.47 8.59 15.39
C VAL A 68 13.37 8.85 14.20
N ASN A 69 13.78 7.79 13.51
CA ASN A 69 14.51 7.88 12.25
C ASN A 69 13.52 8.08 11.10
N VAL A 70 13.87 8.91 10.12
CA VAL A 70 13.09 9.05 8.88
C VAL A 70 14.04 8.94 7.70
N LEU A 71 13.90 7.88 6.91
CA LEU A 71 14.66 7.63 5.68
C LEU A 71 13.74 7.68 4.47
N ILE A 72 14.24 8.23 3.38
CA ILE A 72 13.53 8.34 2.10
C ILE A 72 14.43 7.76 1.03
N LEU A 73 14.01 6.66 0.42
CA LEU A 73 14.58 6.21 -0.85
C LEU A 73 13.68 6.73 -1.95
N VAL A 74 14.23 7.57 -2.82
CA VAL A 74 13.48 8.18 -3.91
C VAL A 74 14.21 8.04 -5.23
N ASP A 75 13.46 7.68 -6.27
CA ASP A 75 13.87 7.79 -7.67
C ASP A 75 12.89 8.71 -8.41
N ARG A 76 13.38 9.62 -9.24
CA ARG A 76 12.58 10.68 -9.88
C ARG A 76 12.78 10.63 -11.39
N LEU A 77 11.72 10.87 -12.15
CA LEU A 77 11.68 10.72 -13.62
C LEU A 77 12.82 11.38 -14.44
N TYR A 78 13.45 12.44 -13.91
CA TYR A 78 14.51 13.18 -14.60
C TYR A 78 15.76 13.42 -13.75
N ASP A 79 15.85 12.81 -12.57
CA ASP A 79 16.99 12.93 -11.65
C ASP A 79 17.45 11.51 -11.22
N GLU A 80 18.63 11.40 -10.62
CA GLU A 80 19.10 10.09 -10.11
C GLU A 80 18.34 9.68 -8.83
N ALA A 81 18.42 8.40 -8.46
CA ALA A 81 17.93 7.92 -7.18
C ALA A 81 18.88 8.24 -6.02
N TYR A 82 18.29 8.57 -4.88
CA TYR A 82 19.00 8.94 -3.66
C TYR A 82 18.37 8.32 -2.43
N LEU A 83 19.22 7.99 -1.46
CA LEU A 83 18.81 7.71 -0.10
C LEU A 83 19.06 8.95 0.76
N TYR A 84 18.00 9.48 1.36
CA TYR A 84 18.04 10.62 2.28
C TYR A 84 17.71 10.21 3.72
N TYR A 85 18.23 10.99 4.66
CA TYR A 85 17.81 11.00 6.06
C TYR A 85 17.32 12.41 6.43
N ILE A 86 16.17 12.51 7.09
CA ILE A 86 15.71 13.80 7.61
C ILE A 86 16.50 14.16 8.86
N LYS A 87 17.17 15.31 8.86
CA LYS A 87 17.88 15.85 10.02
C LYS A 87 17.72 17.35 10.12
N ASP A 88 17.33 17.84 11.30
CA ASP A 88 17.14 19.28 11.55
C ASP A 88 16.21 19.94 10.50
N ASN A 89 15.16 19.22 10.09
CA ASN A 89 14.20 19.58 9.03
C ASN A 89 14.80 19.77 7.63
N GLU A 90 15.94 19.13 7.36
CA GLU A 90 16.57 19.10 6.04
C GLU A 90 16.72 17.65 5.56
N MET A 91 16.68 17.44 4.25
CA MET A 91 17.06 16.16 3.65
C MET A 91 18.58 16.10 3.53
N VAL A 92 19.20 15.17 4.25
CA VAL A 92 20.65 14.92 4.18
C VAL A 92 20.88 13.67 3.35
N GLU A 93 21.61 13.82 2.24
CA GLU A 93 22.00 12.71 1.38
C GLU A 93 22.88 11.72 2.16
N LEU A 94 22.49 10.46 2.16
CA LEU A 94 23.27 9.35 2.70
C LEU A 94 24.00 8.60 1.57
N GLU A 95 23.30 8.34 0.47
CA GLU A 95 23.84 7.65 -0.71
C GLU A 95 23.25 8.25 -1.99
N SER A 96 24.08 8.36 -3.02
CA SER A 96 23.68 8.61 -4.40
C SER A 96 23.79 7.28 -5.16
N LEU A 97 22.68 6.77 -5.67
CA LEU A 97 22.58 5.43 -6.24
C LEU A 97 22.67 5.43 -7.78
N GLY A 98 22.52 6.61 -8.39
CA GLY A 98 22.28 6.73 -9.82
C GLY A 98 20.86 6.27 -10.17
N GLU A 99 20.60 5.99 -11.44
CA GLU A 99 19.36 5.33 -11.86
C GLU A 99 19.26 3.93 -11.23
N VAL A 100 18.14 3.61 -10.57
CA VAL A 100 17.84 2.25 -10.11
C VAL A 100 16.53 1.77 -10.74
N ASN A 101 16.18 0.51 -10.53
CA ASN A 101 14.84 0.03 -10.85
C ASN A 101 14.09 -0.09 -9.52
N MET A 102 13.17 0.83 -9.27
CA MET A 102 12.33 0.82 -8.07
C MET A 102 11.23 -0.24 -8.13
N GLY A 103 10.97 -0.82 -9.31
CA GLY A 103 10.18 -2.03 -9.52
C GLY A 103 10.88 -3.32 -9.09
N ASP A 104 12.22 -3.32 -8.97
CA ASP A 104 12.99 -4.52 -8.60
C ASP A 104 12.86 -4.81 -7.09
N PRO A 105 12.40 -6.01 -6.67
CA PRO A 105 12.31 -6.37 -5.25
C PRO A 105 13.65 -6.28 -4.49
N GLU A 106 14.80 -6.42 -5.16
CA GLU A 106 16.09 -6.28 -4.47
C GLU A 106 16.38 -4.82 -4.07
N THR A 107 15.78 -3.83 -4.75
CA THR A 107 15.88 -2.40 -4.37
C THR A 107 15.13 -2.14 -3.06
N LEU A 108 13.88 -2.58 -2.95
CA LEU A 108 13.09 -2.47 -1.71
C LEU A 108 13.76 -3.23 -0.55
N LYS A 109 14.20 -4.46 -0.81
CA LYS A 109 14.88 -5.27 0.21
C LYS A 109 16.16 -4.61 0.70
N TRP A 110 16.97 -4.08 -0.22
CA TRP A 110 18.17 -3.33 0.16
C TRP A 110 17.83 -2.14 1.07
N PHE A 111 16.76 -1.41 0.78
CA PHE A 111 16.35 -0.25 1.56
C PHE A 111 15.98 -0.63 3.01
N VAL A 112 15.19 -1.69 3.18
CA VAL A 112 14.80 -2.18 4.51
C VAL A 112 16.01 -2.73 5.27
N GLU A 113 16.87 -3.51 4.62
CA GLU A 113 18.12 -4.03 5.23
C GLU A 113 19.09 -2.90 5.60
N TYR A 114 19.16 -1.84 4.78
CA TYR A 114 19.96 -0.66 5.07
C TYR A 114 19.44 0.04 6.33
N SER A 115 18.12 0.23 6.45
CA SER A 115 17.50 0.79 7.65
C SER A 115 17.81 -0.05 8.88
N ASP A 116 17.57 -1.37 8.86
CA ASP A 116 17.82 -2.24 10.02
C ASP A 116 19.28 -2.20 10.47
N THR A 117 20.20 -2.17 9.51
CA THR A 117 21.64 -2.14 9.80
C THR A 117 22.08 -0.79 10.34
N ASN A 118 21.60 0.30 9.75
CA ASN A 118 22.13 1.64 10.02
C ASN A 118 21.32 2.45 11.02
N PHE A 119 20.03 2.23 11.09
CA PHE A 119 19.07 2.99 11.90
C PHE A 119 18.15 2.02 12.64
N PRO A 120 18.71 1.16 13.53
CA PRO A 120 17.91 0.16 14.24
C PRO A 120 16.86 0.85 15.12
N ALA A 121 15.64 0.33 15.12
CA ALA A 121 14.52 0.81 15.92
C ALA A 121 13.72 -0.34 16.54
N GLU A 122 12.91 -0.03 17.54
CA GLU A 122 11.96 -0.98 18.14
C GLU A 122 10.79 -1.29 17.20
N HIS A 123 10.38 -0.30 16.39
CA HIS A 123 9.25 -0.36 15.47
C HIS A 123 9.62 0.14 14.06
N MET A 124 8.93 -0.37 13.03
CA MET A 124 9.09 0.03 11.64
C MET A 124 7.77 0.40 10.98
N LEU A 125 7.73 1.60 10.40
CA LEU A 125 6.67 2.07 9.51
C LEU A 125 7.24 2.20 8.10
N LEU A 126 6.65 1.52 7.12
CA LEU A 126 7.01 1.64 5.71
C LEU A 126 5.86 2.29 4.94
N TYR A 127 6.13 3.45 4.35
CA TYR A 127 5.27 4.07 3.35
C TYR A 127 5.66 3.60 1.96
N PHE A 128 4.66 3.22 1.18
CA PHE A 128 4.75 3.19 -0.28
C PHE A 128 4.09 4.45 -0.82
N TRP A 129 4.79 5.17 -1.69
CA TRP A 129 4.28 6.35 -2.39
C TRP A 129 4.46 6.10 -3.88
N ASP A 130 3.34 5.98 -4.61
CA ASP A 130 3.23 5.92 -6.06
C ASP A 130 1.77 5.68 -6.51
N HIS A 131 1.56 5.28 -7.76
CA HIS A 131 0.43 4.50 -8.22
C HIS A 131 0.36 3.14 -7.53
N GLY A 132 -0.85 2.77 -7.14
CA GLY A 132 -1.18 1.43 -6.66
C GLY A 132 -2.26 0.80 -7.51
N THR A 133 -2.28 -0.53 -7.53
CA THR A 133 -3.40 -1.28 -8.08
C THR A 133 -3.76 -2.47 -7.19
N PRO A 134 -5.02 -2.93 -7.19
CA PRO A 134 -5.46 -4.08 -6.41
C PRO A 134 -4.60 -5.34 -6.57
N THR A 135 -4.11 -5.61 -7.78
CA THR A 135 -3.36 -6.86 -8.05
C THR A 135 -2.09 -6.68 -8.84
N GLY A 136 -1.85 -5.53 -9.46
CA GLY A 136 -0.61 -5.28 -10.22
C GLY A 136 0.58 -5.08 -9.28
N GLY A 137 0.55 -4.07 -8.41
CA GLY A 137 1.67 -3.75 -7.53
C GLY A 137 1.51 -2.49 -6.70
N VAL A 138 2.62 -2.11 -6.07
CA VAL A 138 2.81 -1.00 -5.11
C VAL A 138 3.88 0.00 -5.58
N GLY A 139 3.93 0.23 -6.89
CA GLY A 139 4.88 1.15 -7.51
C GLY A 139 5.19 0.75 -8.95
N VAL A 140 5.30 1.75 -9.81
CA VAL A 140 5.63 1.64 -11.22
C VAL A 140 6.75 2.61 -11.56
N ASP A 141 7.86 2.04 -11.98
CA ASP A 141 9.02 2.76 -12.45
C ASP A 141 8.97 2.83 -13.99
N THR A 142 9.16 4.01 -14.57
CA THR A 142 9.08 4.23 -16.02
C THR A 142 10.42 4.60 -16.67
N THR A 143 11.51 4.54 -15.91
CA THR A 143 12.87 4.63 -16.43
C THR A 143 13.74 3.58 -15.75
N LEU A 144 14.37 2.72 -16.54
CA LEU A 144 15.22 1.65 -16.01
C LEU A 144 16.69 1.93 -16.30
N PRO A 145 17.64 1.37 -15.53
CA PRO A 145 19.07 1.57 -15.76
C PRO A 145 19.52 1.30 -17.19
N GLY A 146 19.90 2.36 -17.90
CA GLY A 146 20.36 2.30 -19.29
C GLY A 146 19.26 2.44 -20.35
N SER A 147 18.04 2.76 -19.95
CA SER A 147 16.89 3.05 -20.81
C SER A 147 16.63 4.57 -20.90
N GLU A 148 15.84 4.98 -21.88
CA GLU A 148 15.34 6.37 -21.95
C GLU A 148 14.00 6.47 -21.19
N PRO A 149 13.64 7.63 -20.60
CA PRO A 149 12.39 7.77 -19.87
C PRO A 149 11.14 7.40 -20.68
N GLY A 150 10.28 6.57 -20.08
CA GLY A 150 9.05 6.04 -20.67
C GLY A 150 9.26 5.03 -21.81
N SER A 151 10.49 4.53 -22.01
CA SER A 151 10.79 3.52 -23.03
C SER A 151 10.80 2.08 -22.51
N ASP A 152 10.92 1.93 -21.19
CA ASP A 152 10.81 0.68 -20.45
C ASP A 152 10.09 0.99 -19.13
N TRP A 153 9.56 -0.02 -18.46
CA TRP A 153 8.84 0.16 -17.20
C TRP A 153 8.77 -1.14 -16.42
N ASP A 154 8.71 -1.04 -15.10
CA ASP A 154 8.62 -2.19 -14.21
C ASP A 154 7.69 -1.89 -13.03
N TRP A 155 6.89 -2.88 -12.64
CA TRP A 155 6.04 -2.79 -11.46
C TRP A 155 6.73 -3.51 -10.31
N LEU A 156 6.80 -2.88 -9.14
CA LEU A 156 7.01 -3.63 -7.92
C LEU A 156 5.71 -4.39 -7.60
N SER A 157 5.61 -5.64 -8.08
CA SER A 157 4.38 -6.39 -7.88
C SER A 157 4.14 -6.74 -6.43
N HIS A 158 2.89 -7.02 -6.07
CA HIS A 158 2.53 -7.47 -4.71
C HIS A 158 3.33 -8.69 -4.26
N HIS A 159 3.55 -9.65 -5.16
CA HIS A 159 4.34 -10.85 -4.86
C HIS A 159 5.83 -10.58 -4.69
N GLU A 160 6.37 -9.63 -5.46
CA GLU A 160 7.75 -9.17 -5.34
C GLU A 160 7.96 -8.39 -4.04
N MET A 161 7.05 -7.49 -3.68
CA MET A 161 7.07 -6.79 -2.40
C MET A 161 7.03 -7.76 -1.22
N ILE A 162 6.11 -8.75 -1.21
CA ILE A 162 6.08 -9.78 -0.17
C ILE A 162 7.41 -10.54 -0.08
N SER A 163 8.01 -10.84 -1.24
CA SER A 163 9.30 -11.55 -1.30
C SER A 163 10.46 -10.69 -0.80
N ALA A 164 10.46 -9.39 -1.11
CA ALA A 164 11.47 -8.42 -0.68
C ALA A 164 11.44 -8.21 0.84
N LEU A 165 10.26 -8.20 1.44
CA LEU A 165 10.05 -8.00 2.88
C LEU A 165 10.13 -9.31 3.70
N ALA A 166 10.32 -10.45 3.05
CA ALA A 166 10.35 -11.74 3.72
C ALA A 166 11.46 -11.82 4.78
N GLY A 167 11.08 -12.04 6.04
CA GLY A 167 12.01 -12.14 7.17
C GLY A 167 12.20 -10.84 7.95
N HIS A 168 11.58 -9.74 7.52
CA HIS A 168 11.48 -8.50 8.29
C HIS A 168 10.08 -8.40 8.90
N HIS A 169 10.00 -7.87 10.12
CA HIS A 169 8.74 -7.52 10.76
C HIS A 169 8.48 -6.03 10.53
N LEU A 170 7.27 -5.69 10.08
CA LEU A 170 6.82 -4.32 9.93
C LEU A 170 5.64 -4.08 10.86
N ASP A 171 5.70 -3.04 11.68
CA ASP A 171 4.57 -2.66 12.51
C ASP A 171 3.44 -2.09 11.64
N ILE A 172 3.81 -1.28 10.64
CA ILE A 172 2.84 -0.61 9.76
C ILE A 172 3.36 -0.59 8.33
N ILE A 173 2.51 -1.00 7.39
CA ILE A 173 2.61 -0.60 5.98
C ILE A 173 1.52 0.44 5.72
N ALA A 174 1.91 1.63 5.26
CA ALA A 174 0.98 2.69 4.92
C ALA A 174 1.08 3.02 3.42
N CYS A 175 0.03 2.68 2.69
CA CYS A 175 -0.03 2.84 1.25
C CYS A 175 -0.55 4.23 0.91
N ASP A 176 0.36 5.12 0.50
CA ASP A 176 0.02 6.35 -0.19
C ASP A 176 -0.20 6.07 -1.68
N GLU A 177 -1.06 5.09 -1.92
CA GLU A 177 -1.27 4.47 -3.22
C GLU A 177 -2.76 4.17 -3.40
N CYS A 178 -3.16 4.02 -4.65
CA CYS A 178 -4.55 3.77 -4.98
C CYS A 178 -4.94 2.30 -4.74
N SER A 179 -6.13 2.09 -4.20
CA SER A 179 -6.87 0.83 -4.30
C SER A 179 -6.16 -0.41 -3.71
N ILE A 180 -5.29 -0.25 -2.72
CA ILE A 180 -4.62 -1.38 -2.03
C ILE A 180 -5.52 -2.05 -0.97
N GLY A 181 -6.50 -1.32 -0.42
CA GLY A 181 -7.46 -1.78 0.58
C GLY A 181 -8.53 -2.73 0.02
N GLN A 182 -8.12 -3.79 -0.65
CA GLN A 182 -9.00 -4.83 -1.21
C GLN A 182 -8.81 -6.14 -0.45
N MET A 183 -9.89 -6.91 -0.34
CA MET A 183 -9.87 -8.24 0.29
C MET A 183 -8.83 -9.15 -0.36
N GLU A 184 -8.74 -9.16 -1.68
CA GLU A 184 -7.75 -9.93 -2.46
C GLU A 184 -6.31 -9.60 -2.07
N THR A 185 -5.98 -8.31 -2.03
CA THR A 185 -4.62 -7.81 -1.77
C THR A 185 -4.18 -8.12 -0.35
N LEU A 186 -5.01 -7.73 0.64
CA LEU A 186 -4.69 -7.93 2.04
C LEU A 186 -4.64 -9.42 2.39
N TYR A 187 -5.54 -10.23 1.82
CA TYR A 187 -5.49 -11.68 2.01
C TYR A 187 -4.23 -12.30 1.43
N GLU A 188 -3.76 -11.82 0.27
CA GLU A 188 -2.51 -12.28 -0.31
C GLU A 188 -1.33 -12.03 0.64
N TYR A 189 -1.23 -10.82 1.20
CA TYR A 189 -0.19 -10.47 2.16
C TYR A 189 -0.19 -11.43 3.35
N ALA A 190 -1.36 -11.63 3.98
CA ALA A 190 -1.49 -12.50 5.14
C ALA A 190 -1.24 -13.98 4.81
N SER A 191 -1.74 -14.47 3.68
CA SER A 191 -1.65 -15.89 3.30
C SER A 191 -0.25 -16.30 2.87
N LYS A 192 0.50 -15.38 2.27
CA LYS A 192 1.92 -15.58 1.93
C LYS A 192 2.87 -15.36 3.11
N GLY A 193 2.34 -14.93 4.26
CA GLY A 193 3.09 -14.83 5.50
C GLY A 193 3.93 -13.56 5.61
N LEU A 194 3.48 -12.46 5.01
CA LEU A 194 4.05 -11.14 5.29
C LEU A 194 3.88 -10.84 6.79
N ASP A 195 4.97 -10.55 7.48
CA ASP A 195 5.00 -10.29 8.92
C ASP A 195 4.74 -8.79 9.16
N VAL A 196 3.47 -8.41 9.11
CA VAL A 196 3.00 -7.04 9.31
C VAL A 196 1.84 -7.01 10.30
N ASP A 197 1.83 -6.05 11.23
CA ASP A 197 0.75 -5.90 12.21
C ASP A 197 -0.45 -5.16 11.62
N TYR A 198 -0.21 -3.98 11.02
CA TYR A 198 -1.26 -3.14 10.45
C TYR A 198 -0.96 -2.69 9.02
N VAL A 199 -2.00 -2.65 8.19
CA VAL A 199 -1.96 -2.01 6.88
C VAL A 199 -2.90 -0.81 6.88
N VAL A 200 -2.41 0.35 6.46
CA VAL A 200 -3.22 1.54 6.22
C VAL A 200 -3.37 1.74 4.71
N ALA A 201 -4.56 1.53 4.17
CA ALA A 201 -4.78 1.55 2.73
C ALA A 201 -6.21 1.96 2.32
N SER A 202 -6.34 2.44 1.09
CA SER A 202 -7.62 2.89 0.51
C SER A 202 -8.25 1.78 -0.33
N GLU A 203 -9.56 1.59 -0.21
CA GLU A 203 -10.32 0.73 -1.15
C GLU A 203 -10.54 1.38 -2.54
N SER A 204 -10.16 2.64 -2.69
CA SER A 204 -10.40 3.47 -3.87
C SER A 204 -9.13 4.21 -4.27
N TYR A 205 -9.19 4.94 -5.38
CA TYR A 205 -8.25 6.03 -5.66
C TYR A 205 -8.10 6.94 -4.46
N ILE A 206 -6.88 7.42 -4.28
CA ILE A 206 -6.54 8.54 -3.41
C ILE A 206 -6.18 9.75 -4.28
N GLY A 207 -6.26 10.95 -3.73
CA GLY A 207 -5.81 12.16 -4.42
C GLY A 207 -4.28 12.25 -4.40
N TRP A 208 -3.70 12.93 -5.39
CA TRP A 208 -2.25 13.19 -5.51
C TRP A 208 -1.58 13.83 -4.29
N ARG A 209 -2.36 14.32 -3.31
CA ARG A 209 -1.85 14.89 -2.05
C ARG A 209 -1.41 13.85 -1.04
N GLY A 210 -1.98 12.65 -1.15
CA GLY A 210 -1.65 11.57 -0.25
C GLY A 210 -1.84 11.84 1.24
N PHE A 211 -0.87 11.40 2.04
CA PHE A 211 -0.80 11.61 3.48
C PHE A 211 -0.30 13.01 3.85
N SER A 212 -0.67 13.48 5.05
CA SER A 212 -0.05 14.68 5.64
C SER A 212 1.18 14.28 6.46
N TYR A 213 2.29 14.03 5.78
CA TYR A 213 3.51 13.52 6.39
C TYR A 213 3.99 14.41 7.54
N ASP A 214 3.85 15.72 7.38
CA ASP A 214 4.25 16.70 8.38
C ASP A 214 3.50 16.51 9.71
N LYS A 215 2.17 16.41 9.68
CA LYS A 215 1.33 16.30 10.88
C LYS A 215 1.47 14.94 11.55
N ILE A 216 1.56 13.88 10.75
CA ILE A 216 1.75 12.52 11.26
C ILE A 216 3.10 12.41 11.96
N HIS A 217 4.18 12.83 11.31
CA HIS A 217 5.54 12.73 11.87
C HIS A 217 5.73 13.69 13.05
N GLN A 218 5.13 14.89 13.03
CA GLN A 218 5.13 15.80 14.19
C GLN A 218 4.51 15.16 15.43
N ARG A 219 3.42 14.40 15.27
CA ARG A 219 2.79 13.67 16.39
C ARG A 219 3.68 12.54 16.89
N LEU A 220 4.27 11.77 15.98
CA LEU A 220 5.20 10.68 16.33
C LEU A 220 6.46 11.19 17.04
N VAL A 221 7.06 12.29 16.57
CA VAL A 221 8.24 12.91 17.18
C VAL A 221 7.91 13.46 18.58
N LEU A 222 6.70 13.99 18.78
CA LEU A 222 6.26 14.49 20.09
C LEU A 222 5.99 13.36 21.08
N ASP A 223 5.55 12.20 20.61
CA ASP A 223 5.27 11.02 21.43
C ASP A 223 5.78 9.73 20.74
N PRO A 224 7.09 9.46 20.82
CA PRO A 224 7.69 8.30 20.15
C PRO A 224 7.36 6.97 20.84
N ASP A 225 6.68 7.00 22.00
CA ASP A 225 6.21 5.80 22.70
C ASP A 225 4.84 5.31 22.19
N MET A 226 4.23 5.99 21.21
CA MET A 226 3.01 5.51 20.54
C MET A 226 3.21 4.10 20.02
N ASP A 227 2.23 3.23 20.26
CA ASP A 227 2.22 1.91 19.66
C ASP A 227 1.75 1.95 18.20
N ALA A 228 1.91 0.82 17.50
CA ALA A 228 1.61 0.73 16.07
C ALA A 228 0.13 0.97 15.73
N LEU A 229 -0.80 0.59 16.61
CA LEU A 229 -2.21 0.85 16.39
C LEU A 229 -2.51 2.34 16.59
N GLU A 230 -1.96 2.95 17.64
CA GLU A 230 -2.12 4.38 17.88
C GLU A 230 -1.60 5.19 16.69
N LEU A 231 -0.39 4.90 16.20
CA LEU A 231 0.18 5.56 15.03
C LEU A 231 -0.64 5.31 13.75
N SER A 232 -1.13 4.10 13.52
CA SER A 232 -2.03 3.80 12.40
C SER A 232 -3.33 4.64 12.44
N MET A 233 -3.89 4.83 13.65
CA MET A 233 -5.05 5.69 13.85
C MET A 233 -4.72 7.17 13.66
N VAL A 234 -3.51 7.62 14.04
CA VAL A 234 -3.02 8.98 13.74
C VAL A 234 -2.96 9.22 12.24
N ILE A 235 -2.46 8.26 11.44
CA ILE A 235 -2.37 8.40 9.98
C ILE A 235 -3.74 8.72 9.38
N VAL A 236 -4.77 7.94 9.72
CA VAL A 236 -6.11 8.13 9.17
C VAL A 236 -6.87 9.33 9.77
N GLU A 237 -6.55 9.71 11.00
CA GLU A 237 -7.05 10.93 11.63
C GLU A 237 -6.51 12.18 10.90
N GLU A 238 -5.20 12.26 10.69
CA GLU A 238 -4.58 13.41 10.03
C GLU A 238 -4.95 13.50 8.55
N PHE A 239 -5.13 12.35 7.88
CA PHE A 239 -5.76 12.31 6.56
C PHE A 239 -7.14 12.99 6.58
N THR A 240 -8.01 12.65 7.53
CA THR A 240 -9.33 13.29 7.67
C THR A 240 -9.20 14.79 7.97
N ASN A 241 -8.24 15.18 8.81
CA ASN A 241 -8.00 16.58 9.18
C ASN A 241 -7.59 17.41 7.96
N LEU A 242 -6.65 16.92 7.16
CA LEU A 242 -6.17 17.56 5.93
C LEU A 242 -7.35 17.89 5.00
N PHE A 243 -8.23 16.90 4.78
CA PHE A 243 -9.41 17.05 3.92
C PHE A 243 -10.65 17.61 4.63
N SER A 244 -10.55 18.07 5.87
CA SER A 244 -11.65 18.73 6.60
C SER A 244 -11.59 20.26 6.53
N VAL A 245 -10.46 20.81 6.07
CA VAL A 245 -10.21 22.27 6.02
C VAL A 245 -9.99 22.75 4.59
N ALA A 246 -10.14 24.06 4.37
CA ALA A 246 -9.84 24.65 3.06
C ALA A 246 -8.31 24.68 2.85
N PRO A 247 -7.82 24.48 1.60
CA PRO A 247 -8.60 24.41 0.36
C PRO A 247 -9.08 23.00 -0.03
N PHE A 248 -8.73 21.96 0.73
CA PHE A 248 -8.87 20.55 0.32
C PHE A 248 -10.23 19.91 0.68
N LYS A 249 -11.04 20.57 1.51
CA LYS A 249 -12.37 20.09 1.94
C LYS A 249 -13.38 19.71 0.86
N SER A 250 -13.11 20.04 -0.41
CA SER A 250 -13.98 19.69 -1.53
C SER A 250 -13.56 18.43 -2.26
N GLU A 251 -12.45 17.80 -1.88
CA GLU A 251 -11.94 16.60 -2.54
C GLU A 251 -12.80 15.37 -2.22
N ILE A 252 -12.87 14.48 -3.21
CA ILE A 252 -13.66 13.25 -3.21
C ILE A 252 -12.69 12.11 -3.49
N LEU A 253 -13.03 10.89 -3.08
CA LEU A 253 -12.29 9.65 -3.38
C LEU A 253 -10.96 9.64 -2.65
N THR A 254 -11.05 9.68 -1.34
CA THR A 254 -9.92 9.82 -0.44
C THR A 254 -10.42 9.18 0.84
N THR A 255 -10.15 7.89 0.95
CA THR A 255 -10.36 7.08 2.15
C THR A 255 -9.03 6.45 2.50
N GLN A 256 -8.75 6.26 3.79
CA GLN A 256 -7.65 5.42 4.24
C GLN A 256 -8.15 4.61 5.44
N SER A 257 -8.05 3.30 5.36
CA SER A 257 -8.57 2.37 6.37
C SER A 257 -7.42 1.68 7.09
N VAL A 258 -7.56 1.47 8.39
CA VAL A 258 -6.63 0.68 9.21
C VAL A 258 -7.12 -0.75 9.30
N PHE A 259 -6.32 -1.70 8.85
CA PHE A 259 -6.60 -3.13 8.90
C PHE A 259 -5.67 -3.86 9.88
N ASP A 260 -6.24 -4.65 10.80
CA ASP A 260 -5.51 -5.63 11.61
C ASP A 260 -5.21 -6.87 10.77
N MET A 261 -3.95 -7.06 10.42
CA MET A 261 -3.52 -8.12 9.52
C MET A 261 -3.66 -9.52 10.15
N SER A 262 -3.71 -9.62 11.49
CA SER A 262 -3.99 -10.88 12.18
C SER A 262 -5.42 -11.39 11.96
N LYS A 263 -6.33 -10.53 11.49
CA LYS A 263 -7.77 -10.81 11.30
C LYS A 263 -8.17 -11.07 9.86
N ILE A 264 -7.27 -10.79 8.91
CA ILE A 264 -7.54 -10.92 7.48
C ILE A 264 -7.85 -12.37 7.06
N ILE A 265 -7.11 -13.36 7.56
CA ILE A 265 -7.38 -14.77 7.24
C ILE A 265 -8.76 -15.22 7.74
N PRO A 266 -9.15 -14.98 9.01
CA PRO A 266 -10.53 -15.19 9.47
C PRO A 266 -11.59 -14.53 8.59
N LEU A 267 -11.40 -13.26 8.21
CA LEU A 267 -12.33 -12.53 7.35
C LEU A 267 -12.45 -13.19 5.96
N GLY A 268 -11.32 -13.50 5.31
CA GLY A 268 -11.34 -14.13 3.99
C GLY A 268 -12.02 -15.50 3.97
N ASN A 269 -11.88 -16.27 5.06
CA ASN A 269 -12.61 -17.52 5.25
C ASN A 269 -14.13 -17.31 5.37
N ALA A 270 -14.56 -16.28 6.11
CA ALA A 270 -15.97 -15.92 6.22
C ALA A 270 -16.55 -15.49 4.86
N VAL A 271 -15.81 -14.68 4.09
CA VAL A 271 -16.25 -14.25 2.75
C VAL A 271 -16.34 -15.45 1.79
N THR A 272 -15.40 -16.39 1.87
CA THR A 272 -15.43 -17.63 1.09
C THR A 272 -16.64 -18.51 1.46
N ALA A 273 -17.01 -18.57 2.74
CA ALA A 273 -18.21 -19.27 3.20
C ALA A 273 -19.49 -18.60 2.69
N LEU A 274 -19.54 -17.27 2.65
CA LEU A 274 -20.63 -16.52 2.02
C LEU A 274 -20.72 -16.79 0.52
N ALA A 275 -19.59 -16.78 -0.20
CA ALA A 275 -19.52 -17.10 -1.62
C ALA A 275 -20.11 -18.49 -1.91
N THR A 276 -19.75 -19.48 -1.07
CA THR A 276 -20.31 -20.84 -1.15
C THR A 276 -21.82 -20.86 -0.94
N ALA A 277 -22.31 -20.22 0.13
CA ALA A 277 -23.74 -20.17 0.44
C ALA A 277 -24.55 -19.48 -0.67
N LEU A 278 -24.02 -18.40 -1.26
CA LEU A 278 -24.64 -17.71 -2.39
C LEU A 278 -24.66 -18.57 -3.66
N ALA A 279 -23.59 -19.31 -3.94
CA ALA A 279 -23.53 -20.21 -5.09
C ALA A 279 -24.53 -21.38 -4.97
N GLU A 280 -24.66 -21.96 -3.77
CA GLU A 280 -25.61 -23.06 -3.50
C GLU A 280 -27.09 -22.65 -3.66
N ASP A 281 -27.43 -21.39 -3.36
CA ASP A 281 -28.79 -20.84 -3.46
C ASP A 281 -28.91 -19.75 -4.55
N ILE A 282 -28.10 -19.86 -5.61
CA ILE A 282 -27.97 -18.79 -6.60
C ILE A 282 -29.29 -18.49 -7.31
N ASP A 283 -30.14 -19.49 -7.53
CA ASP A 283 -31.44 -19.32 -8.19
C ASP A 283 -32.39 -18.42 -7.39
N SER A 284 -32.32 -18.46 -6.06
CA SER A 284 -33.10 -17.59 -5.17
C SER A 284 -32.41 -16.23 -4.97
N CYS A 285 -31.08 -16.21 -4.94
CA CYS A 285 -30.30 -15.04 -4.55
C CYS A 285 -29.85 -14.14 -5.72
N ARG A 286 -29.96 -14.58 -6.98
CA ARG A 286 -29.43 -13.87 -8.17
C ARG A 286 -29.83 -12.41 -8.27
N ASP A 287 -31.12 -12.09 -8.08
CA ASP A 287 -31.62 -10.72 -8.14
C ASP A 287 -31.16 -9.88 -6.93
N ILE A 288 -30.94 -10.52 -5.78
CA ILE A 288 -30.41 -9.88 -4.58
C ILE A 288 -28.93 -9.53 -4.81
N VAL A 289 -28.12 -10.49 -5.23
CA VAL A 289 -26.69 -10.31 -5.55
C VAL A 289 -26.49 -9.20 -6.58
N LYS A 290 -27.30 -9.18 -7.64
CA LYS A 290 -27.25 -8.11 -8.65
C LYS A 290 -27.52 -6.73 -8.07
N LYS A 291 -28.52 -6.61 -7.18
CA LYS A 291 -28.82 -5.32 -6.54
C LYS A 291 -27.76 -4.95 -5.52
N ALA A 292 -27.23 -5.90 -4.76
CA ALA A 292 -26.11 -5.69 -3.85
C ALA A 292 -24.91 -5.11 -4.61
N GLN A 293 -24.49 -5.77 -5.71
CA GLN A 293 -23.42 -5.28 -6.59
C GLN A 293 -23.66 -3.84 -7.04
N LEU A 294 -24.89 -3.50 -7.48
CA LEU A 294 -25.22 -2.15 -7.94
C LEU A 294 -25.24 -1.09 -6.84
N ASN A 295 -25.53 -1.45 -5.58
CA ASN A 295 -25.54 -0.53 -4.44
C ASN A 295 -24.16 -0.34 -3.82
N SER A 296 -23.21 -1.22 -4.13
CA SER A 296 -21.87 -1.25 -3.53
C SER A 296 -20.80 -0.62 -4.42
N ILE A 297 -21.23 0.05 -5.49
CA ILE A 297 -20.34 0.65 -6.48
C ILE A 297 -19.65 1.89 -5.88
N ILE A 298 -18.31 1.90 -5.94
CA ILE A 298 -17.51 3.07 -5.59
C ILE A 298 -17.53 4.15 -6.70
N PRO A 299 -17.71 5.45 -6.40
CA PRO A 299 -17.75 6.61 -7.28
C PRO A 299 -16.46 6.95 -8.06
N TRP A 300 -16.07 6.08 -8.99
CA TRP A 300 -15.33 6.52 -10.18
C TRP A 300 -15.62 5.56 -11.33
N GLY A 301 -16.48 5.97 -12.26
CA GLY A 301 -16.69 5.25 -13.54
C GLY A 301 -17.04 3.76 -13.48
N ALA A 302 -17.46 3.25 -12.31
CA ALA A 302 -17.52 1.87 -11.77
C ALA A 302 -18.12 0.73 -12.62
N ARG A 303 -17.74 0.67 -13.88
CA ARG A 303 -17.82 -0.53 -14.71
C ARG A 303 -16.46 -0.93 -15.28
N LEU A 304 -15.47 -0.03 -15.24
CA LEU A 304 -14.15 -0.32 -15.79
C LEU A 304 -13.27 -1.10 -14.81
N GLU A 305 -13.34 -0.83 -13.51
CA GLU A 305 -12.46 -1.48 -12.52
C GLU A 305 -13.10 -2.65 -11.77
N SER A 306 -14.40 -2.88 -11.92
CA SER A 306 -15.10 -4.05 -11.36
C SER A 306 -15.06 -4.21 -9.83
N TRP A 307 -14.33 -3.39 -9.07
CA TRP A 307 -14.29 -3.42 -7.61
C TRP A 307 -15.52 -2.73 -6.98
N ILE A 308 -16.02 -3.32 -5.90
CA ILE A 308 -17.16 -2.82 -5.11
C ILE A 308 -16.80 -2.80 -3.62
N ASP A 309 -17.47 -1.94 -2.85
CA ASP A 309 -17.39 -1.92 -1.39
C ASP A 309 -17.97 -3.23 -0.83
N MET A 310 -17.12 -4.06 -0.26
CA MET A 310 -17.50 -5.40 0.22
C MET A 310 -18.50 -5.34 1.38
N PRO A 311 -18.32 -4.50 2.43
CA PRO A 311 -19.28 -4.45 3.53
C PRO A 311 -20.69 -4.07 3.06
N THR A 312 -20.83 -3.06 2.20
CA THR A 312 -22.12 -2.64 1.63
C THR A 312 -22.77 -3.76 0.83
N PHE A 313 -21.97 -4.56 0.09
CA PHE A 313 -22.47 -5.72 -0.64
C PHE A 313 -23.05 -6.75 0.33
N VAL A 314 -22.29 -7.09 1.37
CA VAL A 314 -22.67 -8.10 2.37
C VAL A 314 -23.91 -7.66 3.13
N GLU A 315 -23.96 -6.42 3.60
CA GLU A 315 -25.11 -5.84 4.30
C GLU A 315 -26.37 -5.87 3.43
N TYR A 316 -26.25 -5.47 2.15
CA TYR A 316 -27.39 -5.51 1.24
C TYR A 316 -27.93 -6.93 1.07
N VAL A 317 -27.04 -7.92 0.90
CA VAL A 317 -27.46 -9.33 0.83
C VAL A 317 -28.15 -9.72 2.13
N MET A 318 -27.53 -9.45 3.27
CA MET A 318 -28.03 -9.80 4.61
C MET A 318 -29.44 -9.25 4.88
N GLU A 319 -29.73 -8.02 4.45
CA GLU A 319 -31.04 -7.38 4.63
C GLU A 319 -32.15 -7.98 3.74
N ASN A 320 -31.78 -8.67 2.66
CA ASN A 320 -32.71 -9.07 1.61
C ASN A 320 -32.89 -10.60 1.49
N VAL A 321 -32.20 -11.40 2.31
CA VAL A 321 -32.34 -12.87 2.38
C VAL A 321 -33.16 -13.31 3.61
N ASP A 322 -33.54 -14.59 3.66
CA ASP A 322 -34.22 -15.17 4.81
C ASP A 322 -33.29 -15.19 6.03
N ARG A 323 -33.73 -14.58 7.15
CA ARG A 323 -32.97 -14.47 8.39
C ARG A 323 -32.62 -15.82 9.03
N ASP A 324 -33.40 -16.86 8.76
CA ASP A 324 -33.13 -18.20 9.27
C ASP A 324 -32.22 -19.03 8.32
N GLY A 325 -31.98 -18.51 7.11
CA GLY A 325 -31.24 -19.16 6.02
C GLY A 325 -29.72 -19.22 6.21
N SER A 326 -29.06 -20.01 5.38
CA SER A 326 -27.59 -20.15 5.39
C SER A 326 -26.89 -18.87 4.93
N VAL A 327 -27.42 -18.19 3.92
CA VAL A 327 -26.84 -16.94 3.40
C VAL A 327 -26.81 -15.84 4.46
N TYR A 328 -27.91 -15.66 5.23
CA TYR A 328 -27.95 -14.66 6.31
C TYR A 328 -26.86 -14.90 7.36
N LYS A 329 -26.69 -16.15 7.80
CA LYS A 329 -25.67 -16.53 8.79
C LYS A 329 -24.25 -16.33 8.25
N ALA A 330 -24.05 -16.57 6.95
CA ALA A 330 -22.76 -16.32 6.33
C ALA A 330 -22.47 -14.80 6.21
N CYS A 331 -23.46 -13.98 5.88
CA CYS A 331 -23.32 -12.52 5.95
C CYS A 331 -23.02 -12.03 7.37
N GLU A 332 -23.72 -12.53 8.38
CA GLU A 332 -23.47 -12.20 9.80
C GLU A 332 -22.02 -12.51 10.18
N ALA A 333 -21.52 -13.69 9.82
CA ALA A 333 -20.13 -14.09 10.08
C ALA A 333 -19.11 -13.19 9.35
N VAL A 334 -19.42 -12.72 8.14
CA VAL A 334 -18.56 -11.76 7.42
C VAL A 334 -18.54 -10.42 8.14
N MET A 335 -19.69 -9.88 8.53
CA MET A 335 -19.76 -8.59 9.22
C MET A 335 -19.08 -8.64 10.60
N ASP A 336 -19.27 -9.71 11.37
CA ASP A 336 -18.60 -9.92 12.65
C ASP A 336 -17.07 -9.93 12.47
N ALA A 337 -16.56 -10.66 11.48
CA ALA A 337 -15.12 -10.70 11.18
C ALA A 337 -14.60 -9.35 10.66
N TYR A 338 -15.38 -8.65 9.83
CA TYR A 338 -14.98 -7.37 9.26
C TYR A 338 -14.83 -6.28 10.34
N PHE A 339 -15.72 -6.22 11.33
CA PHE A 339 -15.59 -5.28 12.45
C PHE A 339 -14.43 -5.58 13.40
N GLU A 340 -13.89 -6.81 13.40
CA GLU A 340 -12.61 -7.10 14.07
C GLU A 340 -11.40 -6.69 13.24
N THR A 341 -11.53 -6.67 11.91
CA THR A 341 -10.43 -6.39 10.97
C THR A 341 -10.25 -4.90 10.70
N MET A 342 -11.33 -4.16 10.40
CA MET A 342 -11.27 -2.73 10.06
C MET A 342 -11.41 -1.90 11.33
N LEU A 343 -10.29 -1.35 11.82
CA LEU A 343 -10.20 -0.69 13.12
C LEU A 343 -10.54 0.81 13.07
N GLY A 344 -10.40 1.43 11.90
CA GLY A 344 -10.66 2.84 11.70
C GLY A 344 -10.58 3.22 10.23
N MET A 345 -11.23 4.32 9.89
CA MET A 345 -11.18 4.88 8.54
C MET A 345 -11.13 6.40 8.60
N GLY A 346 -10.19 6.96 7.88
CA GLY A 346 -10.14 8.36 7.53
C GLY A 346 -10.87 8.58 6.22
N ILE A 347 -11.75 9.57 6.17
CA ILE A 347 -12.61 9.81 5.00
C ILE A 347 -12.91 11.29 4.86
N THR A 348 -12.90 11.78 3.63
CA THR A 348 -13.31 13.18 3.39
C THR A 348 -14.80 13.34 3.58
N LYS A 349 -15.22 14.52 4.02
CA LYS A 349 -16.63 14.85 4.21
C LYS A 349 -17.48 14.64 2.96
N ASN A 350 -16.92 14.84 1.77
CA ASN A 350 -17.65 14.60 0.53
C ASN A 350 -17.76 13.11 0.25
N SER A 351 -16.67 12.36 0.41
CA SER A 351 -16.61 10.89 0.27
C SER A 351 -17.57 10.18 1.24
N GLU A 352 -17.70 10.68 2.47
CA GLU A 352 -18.60 10.13 3.49
C GLU A 352 -20.07 10.06 3.02
N ASN A 353 -20.52 10.99 2.15
CA ASN A 353 -21.90 10.98 1.65
C ASN A 353 -22.21 9.80 0.70
N TYR A 354 -21.17 9.08 0.24
CA TYR A 354 -21.33 7.94 -0.64
C TYR A 354 -21.38 6.60 0.11
N GLY A 355 -21.11 6.59 1.42
CA GLY A 355 -21.33 5.41 2.27
C GLY A 355 -20.28 4.31 2.14
N TYR A 356 -19.05 4.66 1.74
CA TYR A 356 -17.89 3.76 1.77
C TYR A 356 -17.65 3.22 3.17
N GLN A 357 -17.22 1.97 3.22
CA GLN A 357 -16.86 1.25 4.42
C GLN A 357 -15.41 0.74 4.34
N GLY A 358 -14.68 1.11 3.29
CA GLY A 358 -13.23 1.14 3.33
C GLY A 358 -12.57 -0.20 3.04
N MET A 359 -13.28 -1.19 2.48
CA MET A 359 -12.69 -2.44 2.00
C MET A 359 -13.39 -2.91 0.72
N GLY A 360 -12.64 -3.03 -0.38
CA GLY A 360 -13.17 -3.45 -1.66
C GLY A 360 -13.02 -4.95 -1.95
N ILE A 361 -13.79 -5.44 -2.94
CA ILE A 361 -13.73 -6.81 -3.48
C ILE A 361 -14.12 -6.86 -4.96
N LEU A 362 -13.54 -7.78 -5.76
CA LEU A 362 -13.72 -7.75 -7.21
C LEU A 362 -15.10 -8.30 -7.52
N PHE A 363 -15.93 -7.53 -8.21
CA PHE A 363 -17.20 -7.99 -8.73
C PHE A 363 -17.48 -7.43 -10.14
N PRO A 364 -16.93 -8.07 -11.19
CA PRO A 364 -17.15 -7.63 -12.56
C PRO A 364 -18.62 -7.74 -13.01
N ALA A 365 -19.01 -6.87 -13.95
CA ALA A 365 -20.37 -6.90 -14.51
C ALA A 365 -20.69 -8.22 -15.24
N SER A 366 -19.68 -8.92 -15.74
CA SER A 366 -19.77 -10.21 -16.44
C SER A 366 -18.41 -10.90 -16.45
N HIS A 367 -18.39 -12.22 -16.69
CA HIS A 367 -17.13 -12.96 -16.89
C HIS A 367 -16.24 -12.30 -17.96
N SER A 368 -16.80 -12.08 -19.16
CA SER A 368 -16.04 -11.50 -20.29
C SER A 368 -15.60 -10.05 -20.10
N SER A 369 -16.23 -9.27 -19.20
CA SER A 369 -15.79 -7.89 -18.99
C SER A 369 -14.47 -7.82 -18.24
N TYR A 370 -14.04 -8.89 -17.58
CA TYR A 370 -12.75 -8.94 -16.89
C TYR A 370 -11.76 -9.89 -17.58
N THR A 371 -12.21 -11.06 -18.05
CA THR A 371 -11.31 -12.08 -18.65
C THR A 371 -10.89 -11.81 -20.10
N VAL A 372 -11.33 -10.70 -20.72
CA VAL A 372 -11.03 -10.42 -22.14
C VAL A 372 -10.34 -9.08 -22.32
N PRO A 373 -10.99 -7.92 -22.08
CA PRO A 373 -10.36 -6.63 -22.32
C PRO A 373 -9.19 -6.34 -21.38
N TYR A 374 -9.20 -6.91 -20.18
CA TYR A 374 -8.19 -6.69 -19.14
C TYR A 374 -7.37 -7.95 -18.84
N ALA A 375 -7.43 -8.99 -19.68
CA ALA A 375 -6.81 -10.27 -19.36
C ALA A 375 -5.30 -10.15 -19.12
N GLU A 376 -4.62 -9.45 -20.03
CA GLU A 376 -3.18 -9.24 -20.05
C GLU A 376 -2.79 -7.84 -19.55
N SER A 377 -3.69 -7.15 -18.84
CA SER A 377 -3.37 -5.82 -18.29
C SER A 377 -2.31 -5.96 -17.20
N GLU A 378 -1.20 -5.26 -17.33
CA GLU A 378 -0.14 -5.20 -16.32
C GLU A 378 -0.60 -4.39 -15.07
N TRP A 379 -1.62 -3.55 -15.23
CA TRP A 379 -2.33 -2.84 -14.14
C TRP A 379 -3.27 -3.75 -13.32
N GLY A 380 -2.94 -5.02 -13.13
CA GLY A 380 -3.76 -5.95 -12.34
C GLY A 380 -4.91 -6.62 -13.10
N GLY A 381 -4.61 -7.09 -14.32
CA GLY A 381 -5.54 -7.83 -15.16
C GLY A 381 -5.92 -9.22 -14.64
N PHE A 382 -6.85 -9.90 -15.32
CA PHE A 382 -7.35 -11.22 -14.90
C PHE A 382 -6.24 -12.28 -14.74
N ASN A 383 -5.22 -12.27 -15.61
CA ASN A 383 -4.13 -13.24 -15.52
C ASN A 383 -3.30 -13.07 -14.25
N ILE A 384 -3.20 -11.84 -13.72
CA ILE A 384 -2.54 -11.54 -12.44
C ILE A 384 -3.51 -11.87 -11.30
N TYR A 385 -4.76 -11.41 -11.40
CA TYR A 385 -5.79 -11.67 -10.40
C TYR A 385 -5.90 -13.15 -10.00
N ILE A 386 -5.88 -14.07 -10.97
CA ILE A 386 -6.04 -15.50 -10.68
C ILE A 386 -4.77 -16.15 -10.11
N THR A 387 -3.63 -15.44 -10.00
CA THR A 387 -2.45 -15.93 -9.28
C THR A 387 -2.56 -15.74 -7.77
N PHE A 388 -3.45 -14.83 -7.32
CA PHE A 388 -3.72 -14.58 -5.92
C PHE A 388 -4.51 -15.75 -5.30
N GLU A 389 -4.34 -15.99 -4.00
CA GLU A 389 -4.97 -17.10 -3.29
C GLU A 389 -6.48 -16.89 -3.14
N PHE A 390 -6.89 -15.71 -2.68
CA PHE A 390 -8.28 -15.42 -2.31
C PHE A 390 -9.30 -15.71 -3.44
N PRO A 391 -9.10 -15.25 -4.69
CA PRO A 391 -10.03 -15.55 -5.78
C PRO A 391 -10.28 -17.04 -5.98
N ASN A 392 -9.24 -17.85 -5.80
CA ASN A 392 -9.26 -19.30 -6.02
C ASN A 392 -9.88 -20.08 -4.84
N MET A 393 -10.07 -19.46 -3.68
CA MET A 393 -10.65 -20.11 -2.51
C MET A 393 -12.16 -20.31 -2.62
N GLY A 394 -12.84 -19.52 -3.46
CA GLY A 394 -14.28 -19.68 -3.69
C GLY A 394 -14.98 -18.45 -4.24
N TRP A 395 -14.35 -17.27 -4.18
CA TRP A 395 -14.95 -16.04 -4.70
C TRP A 395 -15.10 -16.07 -6.23
N TRP A 396 -14.04 -16.41 -6.97
CA TRP A 396 -14.14 -16.54 -8.44
C TRP A 396 -15.10 -17.65 -8.89
N PRO A 397 -15.06 -18.88 -8.32
CA PRO A 397 -16.08 -19.90 -8.59
C PRO A 397 -17.53 -19.44 -8.31
N PHE A 398 -17.75 -18.65 -7.25
CA PHE A 398 -19.05 -18.02 -6.99
C PHE A 398 -19.43 -17.07 -8.13
N LEU A 399 -18.51 -16.20 -8.57
CA LEU A 399 -18.78 -15.29 -9.68
C LEU A 399 -19.10 -16.04 -10.98
N GLU A 400 -18.39 -17.12 -11.29
CA GLU A 400 -18.69 -17.99 -12.45
C GLU A 400 -20.10 -18.61 -12.34
N THR A 401 -20.49 -19.05 -11.15
CA THR A 401 -21.85 -19.55 -10.86
C THR A 401 -22.90 -18.45 -11.03
N TYR A 402 -22.62 -17.25 -10.52
CA TYR A 402 -23.47 -16.07 -10.68
C TYR A 402 -23.58 -15.64 -12.14
N TRP A 403 -22.56 -15.75 -12.97
CA TRP A 403 -22.67 -15.43 -14.39
C TRP A 403 -23.25 -16.59 -15.23
N GLY A 404 -23.35 -17.79 -14.65
CA GLY A 404 -23.86 -18.98 -15.34
C GLY A 404 -22.86 -19.56 -16.33
N VAL A 405 -21.56 -19.47 -16.02
CA VAL A 405 -20.45 -19.96 -16.85
C VAL A 405 -19.62 -21.07 -16.19
N ALA A 406 -19.96 -21.44 -14.95
CA ALA A 406 -19.34 -22.53 -14.19
C ALA A 406 -19.59 -23.93 -14.80
#